data_AF-A0A7Z9UCE6-F1
#
_entry.id   AF-A0A7Z9UCE6-F1
#
_cell.length_a   1.000
_cell.length_b   1.000
_cell.length_c   1.000
_cell.angle_alpha   90.00
_cell.angle_beta   90.00
_cell.angle_gamma   90.00
#
_symmetry.space_group_name_H-M   'P 1'
#
loop_
_entity.id
_entity.type
_entity.pdbx_description
1 polymer ?
#
loop_
_entity_poly.entity_id
_entity_poly.type
_entity_poly.pdbx_seq_one_letter_code
_entity_poly.pdbx_strand_id
1 'polypeptide(L)'
;MTQRLVSGSTKRVEELFTVSETDVLRDTDLRQAPGRGAIGFWVASDASDSTVSIRVGGVSLVNAQIVPNRGTNAPIEENQQAPTAMSPVLGTELIQVDITEVSAANIRLVAVFVAA
;
A
#
# COMPACT_ATOMS: atom_id res chain seq x y z
N MET A 1 26.20 14.02 -3.23
CA MET A 1 26.43 12.56 -3.27
C MET A 1 25.22 11.92 -3.92
N THR A 2 25.34 11.47 -5.16
CA THR A 2 24.23 10.82 -5.88
C THR A 2 24.31 9.33 -5.59
N GLN A 3 23.46 8.83 -4.70
CA GLN A 3 23.40 7.41 -4.37
C GLN A 3 22.88 6.67 -5.62
N ARG A 4 23.75 5.86 -6.23
CA ARG A 4 23.42 5.03 -7.39
C ARG A 4 22.43 3.97 -6.92
N LEU A 5 21.17 4.09 -7.33
CA LEU A 5 20.12 3.10 -7.04
C LEU A 5 20.52 1.76 -7.67
N VAL A 6 20.46 0.69 -6.89
CA VAL A 6 20.81 -0.68 -7.31
C VAL A 6 19.54 -1.35 -7.80
N SER A 7 19.50 -1.78 -9.06
CA SER A 7 18.38 -2.59 -9.59
C SER A 7 18.14 -3.82 -8.72
N GLY A 8 16.88 -4.15 -8.46
CA GLY A 8 16.48 -5.22 -7.55
C GLY A 8 16.47 -4.83 -6.06
N SER A 9 16.74 -3.57 -5.71
CA SER A 9 16.52 -3.09 -4.35
C SER A 9 15.02 -3.01 -4.02
N THR A 10 14.67 -3.45 -2.82
CA THR A 10 13.29 -3.46 -2.32
C THR A 10 13.13 -2.51 -1.15
N LYS A 11 12.05 -1.74 -1.12
CA LYS A 11 11.65 -0.94 0.05
C LYS A 11 10.28 -1.38 0.52
N ARG A 12 10.14 -1.56 1.83
CA ARG A 12 8.87 -1.82 2.48
C ARG A 12 8.44 -0.60 3.30
N VAL A 13 7.19 -0.20 3.15
CA VAL A 13 6.50 0.80 3.97
C VAL A 13 5.29 0.09 4.58
N GLU A 14 5.09 0.27 5.87
CA GLU A 14 3.98 -0.33 6.60
C GLU A 14 3.33 0.74 7.48
N GLU A 15 2.01 0.83 7.38
CA GLU A 15 1.17 1.73 8.16
C GLU A 15 0.12 0.91 8.90
N LEU A 16 -0.07 1.23 10.19
CA LEU A 16 -1.10 0.68 11.04
C LEU A 16 -1.91 1.85 11.59
N PHE A 17 -3.22 1.83 11.34
CA PHE A 17 -4.08 2.93 11.72
C PHE A 17 -5.50 2.41 12.03
N THR A 18 -6.22 3.18 12.82
CA THR A 18 -7.65 2.98 13.03
C THR A 18 -8.40 3.77 11.96
N VAL A 19 -9.46 3.20 11.40
CA VAL A 19 -10.17 3.80 10.27
C VAL A 19 -11.04 4.97 10.74
N SER A 20 -10.38 6.11 10.82
CA SER A 20 -10.99 7.42 10.64
C SER A 20 -10.20 8.24 9.63
N GLU A 21 -9.13 7.65 9.10
CA GLU A 21 -8.16 8.27 8.22
C GLU A 21 -8.58 8.06 6.76
N THR A 22 -8.80 9.19 6.09
CA THR A 22 -8.92 9.22 4.63
C THR A 22 -7.54 9.58 4.07
N ASP A 23 -7.06 8.82 3.09
CA ASP A 23 -5.79 9.05 2.38
C ASP A 23 -4.50 8.81 3.23
N VAL A 24 -4.17 7.52 3.44
CA VAL A 24 -3.14 7.06 4.39
C VAL A 24 -1.70 7.23 3.88
N LEU A 25 -1.49 7.13 2.56
CA LEU A 25 -0.16 7.18 1.93
C LEU A 25 0.05 8.41 1.04
N ARG A 26 -0.80 9.43 1.19
CA ARG A 26 -0.72 10.72 0.53
C ARG A 26 0.70 11.27 0.73
N ASP A 27 1.41 11.51 -0.37
CA ASP A 27 2.77 12.06 -0.33
C ASP A 27 3.85 11.11 0.20
N THR A 28 3.66 9.78 0.09
CA THR A 28 4.75 8.81 0.32
C THR A 28 5.99 9.25 -0.44
N ASP A 29 7.05 9.60 0.28
CA ASP A 29 8.27 10.16 -0.29
C ASP A 29 8.97 9.13 -1.16
N LEU A 30 8.92 9.33 -2.47
CA LEU A 30 9.49 8.41 -3.44
C LEU A 30 11.01 8.45 -3.51
N ARG A 31 11.66 9.36 -2.77
CA ARG A 31 13.10 9.23 -2.49
C ARG A 31 13.38 8.04 -1.57
N GLN A 32 12.39 7.59 -0.79
CA GLN A 32 12.47 6.35 -0.04
C GLN A 32 12.17 5.14 -0.91
N ALA A 33 11.42 5.31 -2.01
CA ALA A 33 11.29 4.28 -3.03
C ALA A 33 12.64 4.10 -3.74
N PRO A 34 13.00 2.87 -4.13
CA PRO A 34 14.28 2.58 -4.75
C PRO A 34 14.40 3.06 -6.21
N GLY A 35 13.46 3.90 -6.69
CA GLY A 35 13.42 4.45 -8.04
C GLY A 35 12.28 3.90 -8.90
N ARG A 36 12.42 4.04 -10.23
CA ARG A 36 11.49 3.45 -11.21
C ARG A 36 11.40 1.94 -11.01
N GLY A 37 10.20 1.38 -11.15
CA GLY A 37 9.98 -0.06 -11.04
C GLY A 37 8.51 -0.40 -10.82
N ALA A 38 8.22 -1.15 -9.77
CA ALA A 38 6.86 -1.56 -9.41
C ALA A 38 6.58 -1.35 -7.92
N ILE A 39 5.30 -1.17 -7.60
CA ILE A 39 4.77 -1.14 -6.24
C ILE A 39 3.65 -2.17 -6.10
N GLY A 40 3.71 -2.97 -5.03
CA GLY A 40 2.65 -3.86 -4.60
C GLY A 40 2.03 -3.36 -3.29
N PHE A 41 0.72 -3.51 -3.15
CA PHE A 41 -0.03 -3.15 -1.96
C PHE A 41 -0.69 -4.38 -1.34
N TRP A 42 -0.62 -4.49 -0.02
CA TRP A 42 -1.34 -5.48 0.76
C TRP A 42 -2.11 -4.76 1.85
N VAL A 43 -3.35 -5.19 2.07
CA VAL A 43 -4.24 -4.57 3.04
C VAL A 43 -4.88 -5.68 3.87
N ALA A 44 -4.96 -5.47 5.18
CA ALA A 44 -5.65 -6.35 6.11
C ALA A 44 -6.46 -5.53 7.12
N SER A 45 -7.58 -6.09 7.55
CA SER A 45 -8.46 -5.51 8.57
C SER A 45 -8.70 -6.51 9.69
N ASP A 46 -9.10 -6.04 10.86
CA ASP A 46 -9.74 -6.85 11.90
C ASP A 46 -11.27 -6.84 11.83
N ALA A 47 -11.85 -6.01 10.96
CA ALA A 47 -13.25 -6.04 10.58
C ALA A 47 -13.48 -6.69 9.20
N SER A 48 -14.71 -7.15 8.95
CA SER A 48 -15.12 -7.85 7.72
C SER A 48 -15.83 -6.98 6.70
N ASP A 49 -16.09 -5.72 7.02
CA ASP A 49 -16.92 -4.79 6.26
C ASP A 49 -16.13 -3.56 5.73
N SER A 50 -14.80 -3.58 5.85
CA SER A 50 -13.92 -2.56 5.29
C SER A 50 -13.69 -2.77 3.79
N THR A 51 -13.60 -1.67 3.05
CA THR A 51 -13.24 -1.63 1.63
C THR A 51 -12.08 -0.66 1.39
N VAL A 52 -11.29 -0.91 0.34
CA VAL A 52 -10.14 -0.10 -0.04
C VAL A 52 -10.23 0.37 -1.49
N SER A 53 -9.81 1.62 -1.71
CA SER A 53 -9.54 2.17 -3.03
C SER A 53 -8.09 2.63 -3.10
N ILE A 54 -7.39 2.29 -4.19
CA ILE A 54 -5.97 2.61 -4.36
C ILE A 54 -5.80 3.36 -5.68
N ARG A 55 -5.07 4.47 -5.62
CA ARG A 55 -4.72 5.29 -6.77
C ARG A 55 -3.22 5.56 -6.80
N VAL A 56 -2.61 5.47 -7.98
CA VAL A 56 -1.19 5.78 -8.20
C VAL A 56 -1.09 6.69 -9.42
N GLY A 57 -0.49 7.87 -9.24
CA GLY A 57 -0.36 8.86 -10.32
C GLY A 57 -1.71 9.32 -10.89
N GLY A 58 -2.77 9.28 -10.08
CA GLY A 58 -4.14 9.57 -10.49
C GLY A 58 -4.87 8.40 -11.17
N VAL A 59 -4.20 7.26 -11.42
CA VAL A 59 -4.82 6.06 -11.99
C VAL A 59 -5.40 5.20 -10.87
N SER A 60 -6.69 4.86 -10.95
CA SER A 60 -7.34 3.93 -10.03
C SER A 60 -6.91 2.49 -10.34
N LEU A 61 -6.30 1.82 -9.37
CA LEU A 61 -5.88 0.42 -9.47
C LEU A 61 -6.98 -0.52 -8.96
N VAL A 62 -7.57 -0.17 -7.81
CA VAL A 62 -8.73 -0.85 -7.24
C VAL A 62 -9.71 0.19 -6.72
N ASN A 63 -11.00 -0.15 -6.77
CA ASN A 63 -12.09 0.70 -6.33
C ASN A 63 -13.03 -0.13 -5.45
N ALA A 64 -13.19 0.30 -4.19
CA ALA A 64 -14.06 -0.35 -3.19
C ALA A 64 -13.88 -1.87 -3.07
N GLN A 65 -12.63 -2.35 -3.12
CA GLN A 65 -12.33 -3.76 -2.94
C GLN A 65 -12.46 -4.16 -1.47
N ILE A 66 -13.09 -5.29 -1.17
CA ILE A 66 -13.20 -5.81 0.20
C ILE A 66 -11.80 -6.06 0.77
N VAL A 67 -11.54 -5.52 1.96
CA VAL A 67 -10.29 -5.78 2.69
C VAL A 67 -10.41 -7.12 3.40
N PRO A 68 -9.44 -8.05 3.24
CA PRO A 68 -9.46 -9.31 3.95
C PRO A 68 -9.42 -9.11 5.47
N ASN A 69 -10.38 -9.71 6.18
CA ASN A 69 -10.30 -9.84 7.64
C ASN A 69 -9.27 -10.90 8.00
N ARG A 70 -8.19 -10.50 8.67
CA ARG A 70 -7.14 -11.40 9.16
C ARG A 70 -7.07 -11.45 10.69
N GLY A 71 -7.89 -10.66 11.38
CA GLY A 71 -7.83 -10.46 12.81
C GLY A 71 -6.80 -9.39 13.22
N THR A 72 -6.93 -8.91 14.45
CA THR A 72 -6.12 -7.81 14.98
C THR A 72 -4.64 -8.16 14.97
N ASN A 73 -3.83 -7.27 14.40
CA ASN A 73 -2.37 -7.39 14.31
C ASN A 73 -1.84 -8.61 13.54
N ALA A 74 -2.68 -9.32 12.78
CA ALA A 74 -2.18 -10.40 11.94
C ALA A 74 -1.16 -9.86 10.92
N PRO A 75 0.02 -10.49 10.80
CA PRO A 75 1.05 -10.02 9.88
C PRO A 75 0.60 -10.19 8.43
N ILE A 76 1.08 -9.28 7.58
CA ILE A 76 1.04 -9.46 6.13
C ILE A 76 2.34 -10.14 5.74
N GLU A 77 2.23 -11.26 5.02
CA GLU A 77 3.39 -12.03 4.54
C GLU A 77 3.45 -11.90 3.01
N GLU A 78 4.12 -10.85 2.55
CA GLU A 78 4.12 -10.40 1.15
C GLU A 78 4.72 -11.45 0.20
N ASN A 79 5.61 -12.30 0.72
CA ASN A 79 6.24 -13.39 -0.05
C ASN A 79 5.34 -14.62 -0.21
N GLN A 80 4.26 -14.72 0.57
CA GLN A 80 3.34 -15.86 0.55
C GLN A 80 1.94 -15.48 0.06
N GLN A 81 1.68 -14.19 -0.11
CA GLN A 81 0.36 -13.65 -0.36
C GLN A 81 0.40 -12.75 -1.59
N ALA A 82 -0.57 -12.92 -2.50
CA ALA A 82 -0.71 -12.01 -3.63
C ALA A 82 -1.05 -10.59 -3.13
N PRO A 83 -0.51 -9.54 -3.77
CA PRO A 83 -0.89 -8.18 -3.44
C PRO A 83 -2.37 -7.94 -3.77
N THR A 84 -3.01 -7.09 -2.98
CA THR A 84 -4.33 -6.51 -3.26
C THR A 84 -4.33 -5.77 -4.60
N ALA A 85 -3.27 -5.01 -4.86
CA ALA A 85 -3.07 -4.27 -6.10
C ALA A 85 -1.58 -4.12 -6.41
N MET A 86 -1.23 -4.00 -7.68
CA MET A 86 0.15 -3.75 -8.12
C MET A 86 0.15 -2.79 -9.31
N SER A 87 1.15 -1.92 -9.40
CA SER A 87 1.32 -0.99 -10.52
C SER A 87 2.79 -0.77 -10.84
N PRO A 88 3.15 -0.55 -12.12
CA PRO A 88 4.41 0.11 -12.44
C PRO A 88 4.42 1.54 -11.88
N VAL A 89 5.60 2.03 -11.50
CA VAL A 89 5.82 3.39 -10.99
C VAL A 89 7.10 4.00 -11.54
N LEU A 90 7.07 5.30 -11.78
CA LEU A 90 8.19 6.13 -12.21
C LEU A 90 8.99 6.69 -11.02
N GLY A 91 8.45 6.62 -9.81
CA GLY A 91 9.07 7.15 -8.60
C GLY A 91 8.82 8.65 -8.39
N THR A 92 7.81 9.22 -9.05
CA THR A 92 7.36 10.61 -8.80
C THR A 92 5.84 10.74 -8.59
N GLU A 93 5.10 9.64 -8.64
CA GLU A 93 3.66 9.59 -8.55
C GLU A 93 3.11 9.72 -7.13
N LEU A 94 2.07 10.55 -6.97
CA LEU A 94 1.26 10.53 -5.77
C LEU A 94 0.60 9.14 -5.60
N ILE A 95 0.73 8.57 -4.40
CA ILE A 95 0.05 7.36 -3.97
C ILE A 95 -1.08 7.77 -3.04
N GLN A 96 -2.29 7.30 -3.30
CA GLN A 96 -3.44 7.52 -2.43
C GLN A 96 -4.10 6.18 -2.11
N VAL A 97 -4.40 5.97 -0.84
CA VAL A 97 -5.11 4.78 -0.35
C VAL A 97 -6.22 5.24 0.56
N ASP A 98 -7.45 5.02 0.14
CA ASP A 98 -8.65 5.34 0.91
C ASP A 98 -9.25 4.06 1.46
N ILE A 99 -9.53 4.06 2.75
CA ILE A 99 -10.29 2.99 3.40
C ILE A 99 -11.67 3.52 3.75
N THR A 100 -12.69 2.72 3.48
CA THR A 100 -14.07 2.99 3.89
C THR A 100 -14.57 1.79 4.66
N GLU A 101 -15.15 2.02 5.84
CA GLU A 101 -15.69 0.96 6.69
C GLU A 101 -17.12 1.25 7.13
N VAL A 102 -17.78 0.20 7.63
CA VAL A 102 -19.10 0.28 8.27
C VAL A 102 -18.97 0.16 9.79
N SER A 103 -18.02 -0.64 10.28
CA SER A 103 -17.69 -0.82 11.70
C SER A 103 -16.26 -0.39 11.98
N ALA A 104 -15.99 0.14 13.18
CA ALA A 104 -14.64 0.54 13.59
C ALA A 104 -13.62 -0.60 13.45
N ALA A 105 -12.55 -0.37 12.69
CA ALA A 105 -11.50 -1.36 12.45
C ALA A 105 -10.08 -0.80 12.60
N ASN A 106 -9.14 -1.70 12.86
CA ASN A 106 -7.71 -1.47 12.67
C ASN A 106 -7.29 -2.03 11.31
N ILE A 107 -6.64 -1.18 10.52
CA ILE A 107 -6.12 -1.54 9.21
C ILE A 107 -4.61 -1.60 9.28
N ARG A 108 -4.09 -2.64 8.63
CA ARG A 108 -2.68 -2.74 8.27
C ARG A 108 -2.55 -2.60 6.77
N LEU A 109 -1.76 -1.63 6.35
CA LEU A 109 -1.43 -1.39 4.95
C LEU A 109 0.07 -1.56 4.77
N VAL A 110 0.45 -2.39 3.81
CA VAL A 110 1.85 -2.54 3.40
C VAL A 110 1.99 -2.17 1.93
N ALA A 111 2.99 -1.34 1.65
CA ALA A 111 3.45 -1.07 0.29
C ALA A 111 4.89 -1.59 0.14
N VAL A 112 5.12 -2.43 -0.88
CA VAL A 112 6.46 -2.91 -1.25
C VAL A 112 6.84 -2.36 -2.61
N PHE A 113 7.94 -1.62 -2.67
CA PHE A 113 8.53 -1.09 -3.88
C PHE A 113 9.69 -1.98 -4.32
N VAL A 114 9.80 -2.20 -5.63
CA VAL A 114 10.89 -2.94 -6.26
C VAL A 114 11.45 -2.10 -7.39
N ALA A 115 12.74 -1.77 -7.34
CA ALA A 115 13.40 -1.04 -8.43
C ALA A 115 13.73 -1.94 -9.62
N ALA A 116 13.51 -1.40 -10.82
CA ALA A 116 13.88 -2.02 -12.10
C ALA A 116 15.39 -1.97 -12.36
#